data_AF-A0A973TDU0-F1
#
_entry.id   AF-A0A973TDU0-F1
#
_cell.length_a   1.000
_cell.length_b   1.000
_cell.length_c   1.000
_cell.angle_alpha   90.00
_cell.angle_beta   90.00
_cell.angle_gamma   90.00
#
_symmetry.space_group_name_H-M   'P 1'
#
loop_
_entity.id
_entity.type
_entity.pdbx_description
1 polymer ?
#
loop_
_entity_poly.entity_id
_entity_poly.type
_entity_poly.pdbx_seq_one_letter_code
_entity_poly.pdbx_strand_id
1 'polypeptide(L)' 'MTPLDKPLRRELAIEGRAYTLTLDPDALKLVAKGHRKGIELAWRDLVNGDAALATALQASLARSR' A
#
# COMPACT_ATOMS: atom_id res chain seq x y z
N MET A 1 6.04 -17.92 -14.15
CA MET A 1 5.77 -16.69 -13.38
C MET A 1 6.07 -15.51 -14.30
N THR A 2 5.22 -14.49 -14.34
CA THR A 2 5.49 -13.28 -15.13
C THR A 2 6.13 -12.24 -14.21
N PRO A 3 7.39 -11.85 -14.43
CA PRO A 3 8.04 -10.81 -13.63
C PRO A 3 7.29 -9.48 -13.75
N LEU A 4 7.28 -8.72 -12.65
CA LEU A 4 6.78 -7.35 -12.64
C LEU A 4 7.95 -6.43 -12.95
N ASP A 5 8.25 -6.22 -14.24
CA ASP A 5 9.37 -5.38 -14.67
C ASP A 5 8.99 -3.89 -14.77
N LYS A 6 7.68 -3.59 -14.77
CA LYS A 6 7.12 -2.26 -14.95
C LYS A 6 5.96 -2.01 -13.98
N PRO A 7 5.67 -0.74 -13.65
CA PRO A 7 4.53 -0.39 -12.83
C PRO A 7 3.20 -0.94 -13.35
N LEU A 8 2.50 -1.68 -12.50
CA LEU A 8 1.16 -2.18 -12.75
C LEU A 8 0.15 -1.41 -11.92
N ARG A 9 -0.82 -0.77 -12.58
CA ARG A 9 -1.87 0.01 -11.93
C ARG A 9 -3.22 -0.69 -12.00
N ARG A 10 -3.95 -0.68 -10.88
CA ARG A 10 -5.29 -1.26 -10.74
C ARG A 10 -6.18 -0.35 -9.89
N GLU A 11 -7.44 -0.25 -10.26
CA GLU A 11 -8.46 0.35 -9.38
C GLU A 11 -8.96 -0.74 -8.42
N LEU A 12 -9.12 -0.38 -7.14
CA LEU A 12 -9.66 -1.23 -6.09
C LEU A 12 -10.82 -0.52 -5.39
N ALA A 13 -11.85 -1.27 -5.01
CA ALA A 13 -12.90 -0.80 -4.12
C ALA A 13 -12.66 -1.39 -2.73
N ILE A 14 -12.40 -0.53 -1.74
CA ILE A 14 -12.18 -0.92 -0.34
C ILE A 14 -13.18 -0.13 0.50
N GLU A 15 -14.08 -0.82 1.20
CA GLU A 15 -15.12 -0.21 2.04
C GLU A 15 -15.93 0.87 1.30
N GLY A 16 -16.29 0.60 0.05
CA GLY A 16 -17.07 1.52 -0.79
C GLY A 16 -16.29 2.73 -1.32
N ARG A 17 -14.98 2.83 -1.07
CA ARG A 17 -14.11 3.89 -1.60
C ARG A 17 -13.19 3.35 -2.70
N ALA A 18 -13.02 4.14 -3.75
CA ALA A 18 -12.14 3.80 -4.85
C ALA A 18 -10.68 4.22 -4.55
N TYR A 19 -9.76 3.30 -4.81
CA TYR A 19 -8.32 3.48 -4.68
C TYR A 19 -7.61 3.09 -5.95
N THR A 20 -6.48 3.74 -6.22
CA THR A 20 -5.49 3.27 -7.19
C THR A 20 -4.41 2.52 -6.43
N LEU A 21 -4.27 1.24 -6.73
CA LEU A 21 -3.12 0.42 -6.37
C LEU A 21 -2.09 0.51 -7.50
N THR A 22 -0.86 0.87 -7.15
CA THR A 22 0.32 0.72 -8.00
C THR A 22 1.22 -0.34 -7.40
N LEU A 23 1.56 -1.34 -8.20
CA LEU A 23 2.54 -2.37 -7.88
C LEU A 23 3.80 -2.11 -8.71
N ASP A 24 4.94 -2.00 -8.04
CA ASP A 24 6.25 -1.81 -8.64
C ASP A 24 7.21 -2.93 -8.17
N PRO A 25 8.36 -3.13 -8.84
CA PRO A 25 9.33 -4.15 -8.44
C PRO A 25 9.80 -4.03 -6.97
N ASP A 26 9.73 -2.83 -6.37
CA ASP A 26 10.28 -2.53 -5.04
C ASP A 26 9.21 -2.35 -3.95
N ALA A 27 7.99 -1.94 -4.31
CA ALA A 27 6.95 -1.54 -3.37
C ALA A 27 5.53 -1.64 -3.94
N LEU A 28 4.55 -1.57 -3.03
CA LEU A 28 3.16 -1.25 -3.33
C LEU A 28 2.81 0.16 -2.88
N LYS A 29 1.97 0.84 -3.64
CA LYS A 29 1.41 2.15 -3.29
C LYS A 29 -0.10 2.13 -3.43
N LEU A 30 -0.82 2.57 -2.40
CA LEU A 30 -2.27 2.69 -2.40
C LEU A 30 -2.68 4.14 -2.19
N VAL A 31 -3.37 4.72 -3.16
CA VAL A 31 -3.80 6.13 -3.15
C VAL A 31 -5.31 6.20 -3.35
N ALA A 32 -6.03 6.91 -2.49
CA ALA A 32 -7.46 7.15 -2.70
C ALA A 32 -7.70 7.95 -3.99
N LYS A 33 -8.73 7.61 -4.76
CA LYS A 33 -9.06 8.29 -6.02
C LYS A 33 -9.31 9.78 -5.76
N GLY A 34 -8.71 10.65 -6.57
CA GLY A 34 -8.77 12.10 -6.38
C GLY A 34 -7.75 12.67 -5.39
N HIS A 35 -6.95 11.82 -4.73
CA HIS A 35 -5.89 12.24 -3.82
C HIS A 35 -4.50 11.99 -4.40
N ARG A 36 -3.50 12.72 -3.89
CA ARG A 36 -2.08 12.57 -4.27
C ARG A 36 -1.25 11.90 -3.17
N LYS A 37 -1.70 11.98 -1.91
CA LYS A 37 -1.07 11.33 -0.76
C LYS A 37 -1.69 9.95 -0.57
N GLY A 38 -0.86 8.94 -0.38
CA GLY A 38 -1.28 7.55 -0.15
C GLY A 38 -0.29 6.82 0.75
N ILE A 39 -0.55 5.53 0.97
CA ILE A 39 0.32 4.65 1.73
C ILE A 39 1.25 3.94 0.76
N GLU A 40 2.52 3.79 1.13
CA GLU A 40 3.52 3.06 0.37
C GLU A 40 4.21 2.05 1.29
N LEU A 41 4.43 0.84 0.81
CA LEU A 41 5.05 -0.24 1.57
C LEU A 41 6.02 -1.00 0.66
N ALA A 42 7.30 -1.03 1.04
CA ALA A 42 8.32 -1.78 0.31
C ALA A 42 8.16 -3.29 0.55
N TRP A 43 8.48 -4.11 -0.46
CA TRP A 43 8.37 -5.57 -0.32
C TRP A 43 9.28 -6.11 0.76
N ARG A 44 10.47 -5.52 0.94
CA ARG A 44 11.41 -5.90 2.01
C ARG A 44 10.78 -5.72 3.39
N ASP A 45 10.06 -4.63 3.62
CA ASP A 45 9.39 -4.37 4.90
C ASP A 45 8.21 -5.32 5.13
N LEU A 46 7.54 -5.75 4.05
CA LEU A 46 6.47 -6.73 4.08
C LEU A 46 6.99 -8.15 4.39
N VAL A 47 8.11 -8.55 3.79
CA VAL A 47 8.70 -9.91 3.92
C VAL A 47 9.50 -10.06 5.21
N ASN A 48 10.14 -9.00 5.71
CA ASN A 48 10.94 -9.04 6.94
C ASN A 48 10.09 -9.05 8.24
N GLY A 49 8.76 -8.91 8.14
CA GLY A 49 7.82 -9.16 9.25
C GLY A 49 7.79 -8.13 10.38
N ASP A 50 8.87 -7.39 10.66
CA ASP A 50 8.99 -6.62 11.92
C ASP A 50 8.59 -5.13 11.84
N ALA A 51 8.68 -4.48 10.68
CA ALA A 51 8.41 -3.02 10.59
C ALA A 51 6.97 -2.67 10.16
N ALA A 52 6.33 -3.52 9.36
CA ALA A 52 5.04 -3.23 8.75
C ALA A 52 3.86 -3.38 9.72
N LEU A 53 3.83 -4.44 10.54
CA LEU A 53 2.76 -4.64 11.53
C LEU A 53 2.82 -3.58 12.63
N ALA A 54 4.01 -3.26 13.14
CA ALA A 54 4.19 -2.24 14.16
C ALA A 54 3.80 -0.84 13.63
N THR A 55 4.22 -0.46 12.43
CA THR A 55 3.88 0.85 11.86
C THR A 55 2.40 0.97 11.48
N ALA A 56 1.81 -0.08 10.88
CA ALA A 56 0.40 -0.10 10.54
C ALA A 56 -0.50 -0.10 11.80
N LEU A 57 -0.10 -0.86 12.84
CA LEU A 57 -0.80 -0.87 14.13
C LEU A 57 -0.69 0.48 14.84
N GLN A 58 0.50 1.08 14.91
CA GLN A 58 0.69 2.40 15.53
C GLN A 58 -0.09 3.50 14.79
N ALA A 59 -0.08 3.48 13.46
CA ALA A 59 -0.86 4.43 12.66
C ALA A 59 -2.38 4.25 12.81
N SER A 60 -2.85 3.01 12.97
CA SER A 60 -4.26 2.70 13.25
C SER A 60 -4.69 3.18 14.63
N LEU A 61 -3.88 2.89 15.67
CA LEU A 61 -4.15 3.31 17.06
C LEU A 61 -4.11 4.83 17.22
N ALA A 62 -3.19 5.51 16.53
CA ALA A 62 -3.12 6.97 16.52
C ALA A 62 -4.31 7.63 15.81
N ARG A 63 -5.00 6.91 14.91
CA ARG A 63 -6.18 7.39 14.19
C ARG A 63 -7.50 7.14 14.93
N SER A 64 -7.50 6.22 15.91
CA SER A 64 -8.66 5.90 16.75
C SER A 64 -8.73 6.68 18.07
N ARG A 65 -7.73 7.51 18.37
CA ARG A 65 -7.75 8.49 19.47
C ARG A 65 -8.18 9.85 18.95
#